data_AF-A0A935GVN6-F1
#
_entry.id   AF-A0A935GVN6-F1
#
_cell.length_a   1.000
_cell.length_b   1.000
_cell.length_c   1.000
_cell.angle_alpha   90.00
_cell.angle_beta   90.00
_cell.angle_gamma   90.00
#
_symmetry.space_group_name_H-M   'P 1'
#
loop_
_entity.id
_entity.type
_entity.pdbx_description
1 polymer ?
#
loop_
_entity_poly.entity_id
_entity_poly.type
_entity_poly.pdbx_seq_one_letter_code
_entity_poly.pdbx_strand_id
1 'polypeptide(L)'
;MAETATIPFGSKQLQCSQQDRNRLLALEQQQIIRWTFTAFKPSASLGPLSDDEQALSYPMLLHCGPKGLALLPHLIAYLRHAGGWAKPYLRSAISKNRFGFGGAMVLIGRTQVPVEELDVLTTSELLIVPHLSASGPDGVWRIERGDLHPLVLAAGQLQVWTLANSVGLPDFYFHLAKGDPVDSSSARGVDLFTTLSGAQSWIEQGKEDGEPELIPIALTARELLSCLARVDVAAIDLKDFAVSHRGRVALGCNDIAASATLLEALAGKAA
;
A
#
# COMPACT_ATOMS: atom_id res chain seq x y z
N MET A 1 1.22 24.76 -22.77
CA MET A 1 1.33 25.39 -21.44
C MET A 1 0.99 24.31 -20.43
N ALA A 2 1.91 23.94 -19.56
CA ALA A 2 1.62 22.95 -18.51
C ALA A 2 0.61 23.58 -17.53
N GLU A 3 -0.50 22.90 -17.29
CA GLU A 3 -1.43 23.25 -16.22
C GLU A 3 -0.64 23.23 -14.91
N THR A 4 -0.54 24.36 -14.22
CA THR A 4 0.13 24.42 -12.91
C THR A 4 -0.61 23.46 -11.98
N ALA A 5 0.07 22.43 -11.49
CA ALA A 5 -0.54 21.49 -10.56
C ALA A 5 -1.06 22.26 -9.35
N THR A 6 -2.38 22.26 -9.15
CA THR A 6 -3.02 22.89 -7.98
C THR A 6 -3.46 21.82 -7.00
N ILE A 7 -3.22 22.06 -5.70
CA ILE A 7 -3.78 21.22 -4.65
C ILE A 7 -5.31 21.30 -4.73
N PRO A 8 -6.02 20.16 -4.89
CA PRO A 8 -7.45 20.16 -5.19
C PRO A 8 -8.31 20.70 -4.05
N PHE A 9 -7.85 20.60 -2.81
CA PHE A 9 -8.65 20.94 -1.63
C PHE A 9 -8.29 22.29 -1.01
N GLY A 10 -9.32 22.95 -0.47
CA GLY A 10 -9.16 24.21 0.28
C GLY A 10 -8.67 24.01 1.72
N SER A 11 -8.26 25.12 2.36
CA SER A 11 -7.82 25.15 3.77
C SER A 11 -8.91 24.80 4.80
N LYS A 12 -10.18 24.82 4.38
CA LYS A 12 -11.31 24.36 5.20
C LYS A 12 -11.49 22.84 5.16
N GLN A 13 -11.04 22.20 4.09
CA GLN A 13 -11.14 20.74 3.89
C GLN A 13 -9.92 20.00 4.44
N LEU A 14 -8.74 20.62 4.39
CA LEU A 14 -7.49 20.07 4.94
C LEU A 14 -7.07 20.79 6.22
N GLN A 15 -6.27 20.13 7.04
CA GLN A 15 -5.55 20.74 8.15
C GLN A 15 -4.11 21.13 7.72
N CYS A 16 -3.97 21.73 6.54
CA CYS A 16 -2.66 22.13 6.00
C CYS A 16 -2.46 23.64 6.10
N SER A 17 -1.30 24.05 6.61
CA SER A 17 -0.85 25.44 6.56
C SER A 17 -0.47 25.84 5.13
N GLN A 18 -0.30 27.15 4.87
CA GLN A 18 0.21 27.59 3.56
C GLN A 18 1.63 27.07 3.30
N GLN A 19 2.45 26.91 4.34
CA GLN A 19 3.79 26.33 4.23
C GLN A 19 3.72 24.88 3.77
N ASP A 20 2.82 24.06 4.34
CA ASP A 20 2.64 22.66 3.95
C ASP A 20 2.20 22.55 2.49
N ARG A 21 1.30 23.45 2.06
CA ARG A 21 0.83 23.51 0.67
C ARG A 21 1.97 23.84 -0.29
N ASN A 22 2.78 24.85 0.04
CA ASN A 22 3.93 25.22 -0.78
C ASN A 22 4.96 24.08 -0.84
N ARG A 23 5.17 23.35 0.26
CA ARG A 23 6.03 22.17 0.28
C ARG A 23 5.52 21.07 -0.66
N LEU A 24 4.23 20.75 -0.62
CA LEU A 24 3.63 19.73 -1.50
C LEU A 24 3.76 20.11 -2.98
N LEU A 25 3.50 21.38 -3.32
CA LEU A 25 3.69 21.90 -4.67
C LEU A 25 5.14 21.80 -5.13
N ALA A 26 6.10 22.14 -4.27
CA ALA A 26 7.52 22.01 -4.59
C ALA A 26 7.93 20.55 -4.83
N LEU A 27 7.44 19.60 -4.02
CA LEU A 27 7.73 18.18 -4.19
C LEU A 27 7.17 17.60 -5.49
N GLU A 28 5.99 18.06 -5.92
CA GLU A 28 5.38 17.65 -7.19
C GLU A 28 6.13 18.23 -8.39
N GLN A 29 6.49 19.52 -8.34
CA GLN A 29 7.31 20.16 -9.36
C GLN A 29 8.68 19.49 -9.53
N GLN A 30 9.25 19.00 -8.43
CA GLN A 30 10.50 18.23 -8.41
C GLN A 30 10.30 16.75 -8.79
N GLN A 31 9.08 16.33 -9.12
CA GLN A 31 8.73 14.94 -9.45
C GLN A 31 9.09 13.92 -8.34
N ILE A 32 9.21 14.39 -7.10
CA ILE A 32 9.41 13.52 -5.93
C ILE A 32 8.09 12.84 -5.59
N ILE A 33 6.98 13.57 -5.72
CA ILE A 33 5.63 13.02 -5.63
C ILE A 33 4.87 13.31 -6.90
N ARG A 34 3.78 12.58 -7.12
CA ARG A 34 2.78 12.90 -8.12
C ARG A 34 1.40 12.63 -7.53
N TRP A 35 0.38 13.30 -8.03
CA TRP A 35 -0.96 13.09 -7.53
C TRP A 35 -2.02 13.15 -8.61
N THR A 36 -3.16 12.54 -8.31
CA THR A 36 -4.38 12.64 -9.10
C THR A 36 -5.56 12.93 -8.19
N PHE A 37 -6.55 13.64 -8.74
CA PHE A 37 -7.81 13.86 -8.06
C PHE A 37 -8.92 13.12 -8.79
N THR A 38 -9.74 12.38 -8.06
CA THR A 38 -10.91 11.70 -8.59
C THR A 38 -12.15 12.18 -7.85
N ALA A 39 -12.98 12.95 -8.56
CA ALA A 39 -14.23 13.44 -8.01
C ALA A 39 -15.17 12.27 -7.68
N PHE A 40 -15.95 12.43 -6.61
CA PHE A 40 -16.99 11.48 -6.28
C PHE A 40 -18.13 11.52 -7.29
N LYS A 41 -18.68 10.35 -7.60
CA LYS A 41 -19.94 10.27 -8.34
C LYS A 41 -21.09 10.70 -7.40
N PRO A 42 -22.06 11.50 -7.88
CA PRO A 42 -23.16 12.04 -7.07
C PRO A 42 -24.02 10.97 -6.37
N SER A 43 -24.01 9.73 -6.88
CA SER A 43 -24.78 8.60 -6.37
C SER A 43 -23.91 7.35 -6.33
N ALA A 44 -23.00 7.26 -5.35
CA ALA A 44 -22.32 6.01 -5.05
C ALA A 44 -23.29 5.04 -4.36
N SER A 45 -24.20 4.44 -5.13
CA SER A 45 -24.96 3.29 -4.65
C SER A 45 -24.03 2.08 -4.67
N LEU A 46 -23.73 1.54 -3.49
CA LEU A 46 -22.98 0.31 -3.40
C LEU A 46 -23.94 -0.87 -3.59
N GLY A 47 -23.63 -1.73 -4.57
CA GLY A 47 -24.14 -3.10 -4.55
C GLY A 47 -23.61 -3.89 -3.34
N PRO A 48 -23.91 -5.20 -3.25
CA PRO A 48 -23.42 -6.05 -2.17
C PRO A 48 -21.92 -5.88 -1.93
N LEU A 49 -21.53 -5.86 -0.65
CA LEU A 49 -20.14 -5.80 -0.24
C LEU A 49 -19.54 -7.22 -0.22
N SER A 50 -18.37 -7.38 -0.81
CA SER A 50 -17.52 -8.57 -0.57
C SER A 50 -17.02 -8.60 0.86
N ASP A 51 -16.55 -9.77 1.32
CA ASP A 51 -16.05 -9.96 2.69
C ASP A 51 -14.90 -8.99 3.02
N ASP A 52 -14.00 -8.77 2.07
CA ASP A 52 -12.90 -7.82 2.18
C ASP A 52 -13.38 -6.35 2.31
N GLU A 53 -14.47 -5.97 1.62
CA GLU A 53 -15.08 -4.65 1.76
C GLU A 53 -15.79 -4.48 3.10
N GLN A 54 -16.39 -5.55 3.62
CA GLN A 54 -16.96 -5.57 4.95
C GLN A 54 -15.85 -5.44 6.01
N ALA A 55 -14.73 -6.14 5.83
CA ALA A 55 -13.56 -6.03 6.68
C ALA A 55 -12.96 -4.62 6.68
N LEU A 56 -12.91 -3.92 5.54
CA LEU A 56 -12.53 -2.50 5.46
C LEU A 56 -13.52 -1.60 6.21
N SER A 57 -14.81 -1.89 6.07
CA SER A 57 -15.88 -1.08 6.66
C SER A 57 -15.86 -1.15 8.17
N TYR A 58 -15.50 -2.29 8.76
CA TYR A 58 -15.57 -2.52 10.20
C TYR A 58 -14.73 -1.55 11.04
N PRO A 59 -13.42 -1.32 10.80
CA PRO A 59 -12.65 -0.31 11.52
C PRO A 59 -13.20 1.10 11.34
N MET A 60 -13.67 1.43 10.12
CA MET A 60 -14.29 2.73 9.89
C MET A 60 -15.57 2.89 10.71
N LEU A 61 -16.42 1.86 10.80
CA LEU A 61 -17.62 1.84 11.64
C LEU A 61 -17.30 2.01 13.13
N LEU A 62 -16.22 1.40 13.60
CA LEU A 62 -15.79 1.50 15.00
C LEU A 62 -15.18 2.86 15.37
N HIS A 63 -14.50 3.52 14.43
CA HIS A 63 -13.65 4.66 14.75
C HIS A 63 -14.08 6.00 14.15
N CYS A 64 -14.83 6.00 13.05
CA CYS A 64 -15.30 7.22 12.40
C CYS A 64 -16.62 7.72 12.98
N GLY A 65 -16.73 9.05 13.12
CA GLY A 65 -18.03 9.69 13.38
C GLY A 65 -18.91 9.75 12.11
N PRO A 66 -20.15 10.25 12.22
CA PRO A 66 -21.13 10.24 11.13
C PRO A 66 -20.63 10.84 9.80
N LYS A 67 -19.82 11.90 9.86
CA LYS A 67 -19.23 12.53 8.66
C LYS A 67 -18.18 11.66 7.96
N GLY A 68 -17.42 10.86 8.71
CA GLY A 68 -16.47 9.90 8.15
C GLY A 68 -17.19 8.68 7.56
N LEU A 69 -18.25 8.21 8.23
CA LEU A 69 -19.07 7.10 7.72
C LEU A 69 -19.80 7.45 6.42
N ALA A 70 -20.21 8.70 6.25
CA ALA A 70 -20.79 9.18 5.00
C ALA A 70 -19.85 9.05 3.79
N LEU A 71 -18.53 8.94 4.00
CA LEU A 71 -17.53 8.79 2.93
C LEU A 71 -17.31 7.33 2.53
N LEU A 72 -17.72 6.36 3.36
CA LEU A 72 -17.45 4.94 3.13
C LEU A 72 -17.98 4.45 1.77
N PRO A 73 -19.21 4.79 1.33
CA PRO A 73 -19.70 4.38 0.02
C PRO A 73 -18.84 4.88 -1.14
N HIS A 74 -18.37 6.12 -1.03
CA HIS A 74 -17.54 6.74 -2.07
C HIS A 74 -16.13 6.15 -2.09
N LEU A 75 -15.55 5.88 -0.92
CA LEU A 75 -14.24 5.25 -0.81
C LEU A 75 -14.26 3.83 -1.40
N ILE A 76 -15.25 3.01 -1.06
CA ILE A 76 -15.40 1.66 -1.62
C ILE A 76 -15.58 1.73 -3.13
N ALA A 77 -16.45 2.62 -3.63
CA ALA A 77 -16.64 2.80 -5.08
C ALA A 77 -15.36 3.25 -5.79
N TYR A 78 -14.59 4.16 -5.21
CA TYR A 78 -13.29 4.59 -5.73
C TYR A 78 -12.31 3.40 -5.80
N LEU A 79 -12.19 2.64 -4.70
CA LEU A 79 -11.27 1.51 -4.62
C LEU A 79 -11.62 0.40 -5.61
N ARG A 80 -12.92 0.11 -5.84
CA ARG A 80 -13.38 -0.83 -6.88
C ARG A 80 -12.88 -0.44 -8.27
N HIS A 81 -12.98 0.84 -8.62
CA HIS A 81 -12.60 1.33 -9.94
C HIS A 81 -11.08 1.50 -10.12
N ALA A 82 -10.34 1.80 -9.06
CA ALA A 82 -8.89 2.00 -9.11
C ALA A 82 -8.08 0.72 -9.37
N GLY A 83 -8.73 -0.45 -9.51
CA GLY A 83 -8.06 -1.72 -9.81
C GLY A 83 -7.19 -2.28 -8.68
N GLY A 84 -7.27 -1.70 -7.47
CA GLY A 84 -6.44 -2.08 -6.32
C GLY A 84 -6.76 -3.44 -5.67
N TRP A 85 -7.69 -4.20 -6.22
CA TRP A 85 -8.19 -5.45 -5.65
C TRP A 85 -7.36 -6.66 -6.10
N ALA A 86 -6.17 -6.83 -5.52
CA ALA A 86 -5.50 -8.13 -5.47
C ALA A 86 -5.64 -8.76 -4.06
N LYS A 87 -6.86 -8.71 -3.49
CA LYS A 87 -7.20 -8.99 -2.08
C LYS A 87 -6.75 -7.86 -1.15
N PRO A 88 -7.65 -6.93 -0.81
CA PRO A 88 -7.33 -5.91 0.14
C PRO A 88 -7.15 -6.49 1.52
N TYR A 89 -6.10 -6.01 2.16
CA TYR A 89 -5.70 -6.45 3.47
C TYR A 89 -5.65 -5.22 4.36
N LEU A 90 -6.53 -5.17 5.36
CA LEU A 90 -6.47 -4.17 6.40
C LEU A 90 -5.20 -4.43 7.21
N ARG A 91 -4.21 -3.57 7.01
CA ARG A 91 -2.92 -3.70 7.66
C ARG A 91 -3.00 -3.21 9.10
N SER A 92 -3.63 -2.05 9.31
CA SER A 92 -3.89 -1.49 10.64
C SER A 92 -4.92 -0.36 10.62
N ALA A 93 -5.67 -0.20 11.72
CA ALA A 93 -6.30 1.06 12.07
C ALA A 93 -5.31 1.83 12.94
N ILE A 94 -4.68 2.86 12.38
CA ILE A 94 -3.61 3.62 13.07
C ILE A 94 -4.25 4.64 14.02
N SER A 95 -5.36 5.26 13.60
CA SER A 95 -6.12 6.22 14.41
C SER A 95 -7.53 6.40 13.86
N LYS A 96 -8.33 7.26 14.50
CA LYS A 96 -9.74 7.50 14.13
C LYS A 96 -9.96 7.98 12.69
N ASN A 97 -8.93 8.48 12.04
CA ASN A 97 -8.98 9.02 10.69
C ASN A 97 -7.87 8.50 9.77
N ARG A 98 -7.10 7.48 10.19
CA ARG A 98 -5.98 6.92 9.42
C ARG A 98 -6.05 5.40 9.40
N PHE A 99 -6.13 4.84 8.19
CA PHE A 99 -6.28 3.40 7.95
C PHE A 99 -5.24 2.93 6.94
N GLY A 100 -4.58 1.80 7.19
CA GLY A 100 -3.67 1.17 6.24
C GLY A 100 -4.36 0.05 5.46
N PHE A 101 -4.30 0.10 4.13
CA PHE A 101 -5.03 -0.78 3.23
C PHE A 101 -4.23 -1.11 1.98
N GLY A 102 -3.77 -2.37 1.84
CA GLY A 102 -3.12 -2.83 0.59
C GLY A 102 -1.95 -1.96 0.11
N GLY A 103 -1.18 -1.40 1.05
CA GLY A 103 -0.10 -0.44 0.80
C GLY A 103 -0.54 1.03 0.75
N ALA A 104 -1.82 1.32 0.60
CA ALA A 104 -2.35 2.68 0.71
C ALA A 104 -2.53 3.10 2.17
N MET A 105 -2.28 4.36 2.46
CA MET A 105 -2.69 5.01 3.69
C MET A 105 -3.90 5.90 3.41
N VAL A 106 -5.06 5.52 3.92
CA VAL A 106 -6.31 6.27 3.77
C VAL A 106 -6.45 7.25 4.92
N LEU A 107 -6.59 8.54 4.60
CA LEU A 107 -6.81 9.61 5.56
C LEU A 107 -8.17 10.25 5.34
N ILE A 108 -9.01 10.23 6.37
CA ILE A 108 -10.43 10.59 6.27
C ILE A 108 -10.72 11.89 7.03
N GLY A 109 -11.54 12.75 6.43
CA GLY A 109 -11.96 14.00 7.04
C GLY A 109 -10.90 15.09 6.97
N ARG A 110 -10.92 15.99 7.96
CA ARG A 110 -10.00 17.14 7.99
C ARG A 110 -8.65 16.71 8.55
N THR A 111 -7.72 16.41 7.66
CA THR A 111 -6.41 15.83 8.00
C THR A 111 -5.25 16.68 7.45
N GLN A 112 -4.08 16.55 8.08
CA GLN A 112 -2.80 16.89 7.45
C GLN A 112 -2.47 15.88 6.35
N VAL A 113 -1.54 16.25 5.48
CA VAL A 113 -1.03 15.38 4.40
C VAL A 113 0.39 14.93 4.79
N PRO A 114 0.55 13.75 5.40
CA PRO A 114 1.84 13.27 5.90
C PRO A 114 2.66 12.67 4.75
N VAL A 115 3.21 13.53 3.88
CA VAL A 115 3.92 13.11 2.66
C VAL A 115 5.15 12.24 2.95
N GLU A 116 5.76 12.41 4.11
CA GLU A 116 6.87 11.61 4.63
C GLU A 116 6.53 10.12 4.80
N GLU A 117 5.25 9.77 4.88
CA GLU A 117 4.84 8.36 4.89
C GLU A 117 5.17 7.66 3.56
N LEU A 118 5.41 8.40 2.47
CA LEU A 118 5.92 7.82 1.23
C LEU A 118 7.41 7.45 1.31
N ASP A 119 8.15 7.88 2.34
CA ASP A 119 9.56 7.51 2.54
C ASP A 119 9.72 6.13 3.19
N VAL A 120 8.63 5.45 3.59
CA VAL A 120 8.67 4.08 4.11
C VAL A 120 8.13 3.08 3.09
N LEU A 121 8.82 1.95 2.91
CA LEU A 121 8.42 0.90 1.95
C LEU A 121 6.99 0.38 2.14
N THR A 122 6.46 0.56 3.34
CA THR A 122 5.18 -0.02 3.73
C THR A 122 3.95 0.80 3.33
N THR A 123 4.18 1.97 2.72
CA THR A 123 3.15 2.86 2.17
C THR A 123 3.49 3.13 0.71
N SER A 124 2.66 2.72 -0.24
CA SER A 124 2.82 3.02 -1.66
C SER A 124 2.17 4.35 -2.06
N GLU A 125 1.10 4.73 -1.37
CA GLU A 125 0.28 5.89 -1.70
C GLU A 125 -0.50 6.41 -0.49
N LEU A 126 -0.89 7.69 -0.56
CA LEU A 126 -1.80 8.35 0.35
C LEU A 126 -3.12 8.59 -0.36
N LEU A 127 -4.23 8.21 0.26
CA LEU A 127 -5.59 8.50 -0.22
C LEU A 127 -6.23 9.49 0.75
N ILE A 128 -6.25 10.77 0.38
CA ILE A 128 -6.85 11.83 1.18
C ILE A 128 -8.31 12.00 0.80
N VAL A 129 -9.19 11.85 1.78
CA VAL A 129 -10.64 11.86 1.59
C VAL A 129 -11.30 12.82 2.60
N PRO A 130 -11.35 14.13 2.29
CA PRO A 130 -11.99 15.11 3.18
C PRO A 130 -13.48 14.85 3.37
N HIS A 131 -14.06 15.39 4.45
CA HIS A 131 -15.51 15.37 4.64
C HIS A 131 -16.21 16.09 3.48
N LEU A 132 -17.36 15.55 3.06
CA LEU A 132 -18.24 16.19 2.08
C LEU A 132 -18.53 17.64 2.49
N SER A 133 -18.31 18.59 1.59
CA SER A 133 -18.45 20.01 1.93
C SER A 133 -18.90 20.85 0.74
N ALA A 134 -19.72 21.87 1.00
CA ALA A 134 -20.06 22.88 -0.01
C ALA A 134 -18.91 23.85 -0.33
N SER A 135 -17.75 23.75 0.35
CA SER A 135 -16.65 24.73 0.26
C SER A 135 -15.48 24.28 -0.59
N GLY A 136 -15.62 23.19 -1.35
CA GLY A 136 -14.58 22.68 -2.24
C GLY A 136 -15.02 21.39 -2.92
N PRO A 137 -14.16 20.78 -3.75
CA PRO A 137 -14.51 19.57 -4.48
C PRO A 137 -14.62 18.38 -3.53
N ASP A 138 -15.53 17.46 -3.84
CA ASP A 138 -15.70 16.19 -3.13
C ASP A 138 -15.06 15.07 -3.95
N GLY A 139 -14.13 14.33 -3.37
CA GLY A 139 -13.39 13.30 -4.08
C GLY A 139 -12.24 12.70 -3.28
N VAL A 140 -11.50 11.82 -3.94
CA VAL A 140 -10.24 11.25 -3.43
C VAL A 140 -9.07 11.97 -4.07
N TRP A 141 -8.14 12.44 -3.25
CA TRP A 141 -6.84 12.91 -3.71
C TRP A 141 -5.80 11.82 -3.41
N ARG A 142 -5.31 11.21 -4.48
CA ARG A 142 -4.31 10.16 -4.44
C ARG A 142 -2.94 10.78 -4.63
N ILE A 143 -2.04 10.57 -3.68
CA ILE A 143 -0.64 11.02 -3.75
C ILE A 143 0.25 9.80 -3.70
N GLU A 144 1.18 9.68 -4.64
CA GLU A 144 2.12 8.56 -4.71
C GLU A 144 3.53 9.05 -5.04
N ARG A 145 4.50 8.15 -4.96
CA ARG A 145 5.89 8.43 -5.32
C ARG A 145 6.01 8.82 -6.79
N GLY A 146 6.61 9.98 -7.05
CA GLY A 146 7.02 10.42 -8.38
C GLY A 146 8.24 9.65 -8.88
N ASP A 147 8.63 9.90 -10.13
CA ASP A 147 9.73 9.16 -10.77
C ASP A 147 11.11 9.48 -10.15
N LEU A 148 11.27 10.66 -9.55
CA LEU A 148 12.51 11.08 -8.88
C LEU A 148 12.50 10.82 -7.37
N HIS A 149 11.49 10.10 -6.85
CA HIS A 149 11.46 9.73 -5.44
C HIS A 149 12.67 8.85 -5.07
N PRO A 150 13.37 9.09 -3.93
CA PRO A 150 14.57 8.33 -3.56
C PRO A 150 14.38 6.81 -3.58
N LEU A 151 13.28 6.31 -3.00
CA LEU A 151 12.95 4.87 -3.05
C LEU A 151 12.70 4.33 -4.47
N VAL A 152 12.10 5.12 -5.37
CA VAL A 152 11.86 4.69 -6.76
C VAL A 152 13.20 4.59 -7.50
N LEU A 153 14.07 5.59 -7.33
CA LEU A 153 15.41 5.59 -7.92
C LEU A 153 16.26 4.42 -7.38
N ALA A 154 16.23 4.17 -6.07
CA ALA A 154 16.95 3.06 -5.45
C ALA A 154 16.44 1.70 -5.96
N ALA A 155 15.12 1.51 -5.98
CA ALA A 155 14.51 0.28 -6.50
C ALA A 155 14.77 0.07 -8.01
N GLY A 156 14.90 1.15 -8.79
CA GLY A 156 15.23 1.10 -10.22
C GLY A 156 16.63 0.57 -10.53
N GLN A 157 17.52 0.47 -9.54
CA GLN A 157 18.85 -0.14 -9.70
C GLN A 157 18.86 -1.63 -9.39
N LEU A 158 17.72 -2.20 -8.94
CA LEU A 158 17.62 -3.59 -8.53
C LEU A 158 17.03 -4.45 -9.64
N GLN A 159 17.52 -5.67 -9.76
CA GLN A 159 16.86 -6.73 -10.51
C GLN A 159 16.28 -7.71 -9.51
N VAL A 160 14.96 -7.70 -9.37
CA VAL A 160 14.25 -8.53 -8.40
C VAL A 160 13.20 -9.35 -9.13
N TRP A 161 13.13 -10.63 -8.77
CA TRP A 161 12.13 -11.55 -9.27
C TRP A 161 11.16 -11.92 -8.15
N THR A 162 9.93 -12.24 -8.52
CA THR A 162 8.94 -12.87 -7.64
C THR A 162 8.22 -13.96 -8.42
N LEU A 163 7.29 -14.65 -7.78
CA LEU A 163 6.48 -15.69 -8.38
C LEU A 163 5.12 -15.09 -8.74
N ALA A 164 4.70 -15.25 -9.98
CA ALA A 164 3.37 -14.91 -10.41
C ALA A 164 2.44 -16.13 -10.30
N ASN A 165 1.21 -15.88 -9.88
CA ASN A 165 0.13 -16.86 -9.97
C ASN A 165 -0.39 -17.01 -11.41
N SER A 166 -1.39 -17.88 -11.59
CA SER A 166 -1.98 -18.19 -12.91
C SER A 166 -2.61 -17.01 -13.65
N VAL A 167 -2.84 -15.87 -12.98
CA VAL A 167 -3.34 -14.63 -13.61
C VAL A 167 -2.23 -13.60 -13.86
N GLY A 168 -0.96 -13.98 -13.67
CA GLY A 168 0.21 -13.14 -13.94
C GLY A 168 0.48 -12.08 -12.88
N LEU A 169 -0.15 -12.17 -11.69
CA LEU A 169 0.07 -11.24 -10.58
C LEU A 169 1.01 -11.84 -9.55
N PRO A 170 1.82 -11.03 -8.84
CA PRO A 170 2.62 -11.50 -7.72
C PRO A 170 1.80 -12.34 -6.76
N ASP A 171 2.30 -13.52 -6.45
CA ASP A 171 1.69 -14.43 -5.51
C ASP A 171 2.02 -14.00 -4.07
N PHE A 172 1.04 -14.16 -3.20
CA PHE A 172 1.16 -13.80 -1.79
C PHE A 172 0.64 -14.94 -0.95
N TYR A 173 1.43 -15.33 0.04
CA TYR A 173 1.07 -16.38 0.99
C TYR A 173 0.79 -15.77 2.37
N PHE A 174 0.32 -16.59 3.30
CA PHE A 174 0.06 -16.19 4.68
C PHE A 174 0.94 -16.98 5.64
N HIS A 175 1.72 -16.26 6.45
CA HIS A 175 2.35 -16.78 7.64
C HIS A 175 1.30 -16.87 8.75
N LEU A 176 0.96 -18.08 9.17
CA LEU A 176 0.11 -18.29 10.35
C LEU A 176 0.96 -18.09 11.60
N ALA A 177 0.50 -17.24 12.53
CA ALA A 177 1.17 -17.09 13.82
C ALA A 177 1.17 -18.43 14.56
N LYS A 178 2.33 -18.84 15.10
CA LYS A 178 2.44 -20.09 15.87
C LYS A 178 1.48 -20.04 17.08
N GLY A 179 0.42 -20.84 17.03
CA GLY A 179 -0.44 -21.12 18.18
C GLY A 179 -1.75 -20.34 18.28
N ASP A 180 -2.14 -19.56 17.28
CA ASP A 180 -3.45 -18.88 17.27
C ASP A 180 -4.31 -19.38 16.08
N PRO A 181 -5.38 -20.16 16.32
CA PRO A 181 -6.30 -20.61 15.28
C PRO A 181 -7.23 -19.50 14.77
N VAL A 182 -7.14 -18.28 15.31
CA VAL A 182 -7.90 -17.12 14.84
C VAL A 182 -7.12 -16.39 13.75
N ASP A 183 -7.65 -16.49 12.53
CA ASP A 183 -7.19 -15.92 11.25
C ASP A 183 -6.78 -14.43 11.29
N SER A 184 -7.14 -13.69 12.34
CA SER A 184 -6.80 -12.27 12.51
C SER A 184 -5.32 -11.99 12.76
N SER A 185 -4.52 -13.02 13.05
CA SER A 185 -3.07 -12.93 13.31
C SER A 185 -2.20 -13.32 12.11
N SER A 186 -2.79 -13.75 10.98
CA SER A 186 -2.04 -14.13 9.79
C SER A 186 -1.31 -12.91 9.20
N ALA A 187 -0.03 -13.10 8.86
CA ALA A 187 0.82 -12.07 8.25
C ALA A 187 1.01 -12.38 6.78
N ARG A 188 0.80 -11.40 5.90
CA ARG A 188 0.95 -11.62 4.45
C ARG A 188 2.43 -11.62 4.06
N GLY A 189 2.86 -12.63 3.33
CA GLY A 189 4.22 -12.81 2.83
C GLY A 189 4.33 -12.60 1.30
N VAL A 190 5.54 -12.33 0.83
CA VAL A 190 5.92 -12.44 -0.60
C VAL A 190 7.35 -12.96 -0.68
N ASP A 191 7.59 -13.85 -1.66
CA ASP A 191 8.92 -14.34 -1.99
C ASP A 191 9.56 -13.45 -3.05
N LEU A 192 10.75 -12.97 -2.76
CA LEU A 192 11.57 -12.11 -3.60
C LEU A 192 12.94 -12.77 -3.80
N PHE A 193 13.41 -12.75 -5.03
CA PHE A 193 14.66 -13.38 -5.42
C PHE A 193 15.57 -12.35 -6.08
N THR A 194 16.85 -12.38 -5.76
CA THR A 194 17.86 -11.51 -6.39
C THR A 194 18.40 -12.09 -7.70
N THR A 195 17.97 -13.30 -8.08
CA THR A 195 18.29 -13.94 -9.35
C THR A 195 17.11 -14.74 -9.90
N LEU A 196 17.00 -14.81 -11.23
CA LEU A 196 16.02 -15.69 -11.90
C LEU A 196 16.23 -17.16 -11.54
N SER A 197 17.49 -17.61 -11.47
CA SER A 197 17.82 -19.00 -11.10
C SER A 197 17.35 -19.34 -9.69
N GLY A 198 17.45 -18.40 -8.74
CA GLY A 198 16.94 -18.60 -7.38
C GLY A 198 15.43 -18.84 -7.37
N ALA A 199 14.67 -18.02 -8.11
CA ALA A 199 13.23 -18.19 -8.25
C ALA A 199 12.85 -19.52 -8.92
N GLN A 200 13.59 -19.94 -9.95
CA GLN A 200 13.38 -21.23 -10.62
C GLN A 200 13.65 -22.41 -9.70
N SER A 201 14.78 -22.39 -8.97
CA SER A 201 15.13 -23.44 -8.02
C SER A 201 14.11 -23.55 -6.89
N TRP A 202 13.54 -22.44 -6.43
CA TRP A 202 12.46 -22.46 -5.44
C TRP A 202 11.23 -23.20 -5.94
N ILE A 203 10.78 -22.90 -7.15
CA ILE A 203 9.65 -23.61 -7.79
C ILE A 203 9.96 -25.10 -7.90
N GLU A 204 11.16 -25.47 -8.39
CA GLU A 204 11.55 -26.88 -8.56
C GLU A 204 11.53 -27.68 -7.25
N GLN A 205 11.92 -27.06 -6.14
CA GLN A 205 11.94 -27.70 -4.82
C GLN A 205 10.54 -27.83 -4.21
N GLY A 206 9.64 -26.89 -4.50
CA GLY A 206 8.28 -26.83 -3.96
C GLY A 206 7.20 -27.51 -4.82
N LYS A 207 7.57 -28.22 -5.89
CA LYS A 207 6.60 -28.93 -6.74
C LYS A 207 5.95 -30.10 -5.98
N GLU A 208 4.78 -29.85 -5.44
CA GLU A 208 3.84 -30.89 -4.99
C GLU A 208 2.75 -31.11 -6.06
N ASP A 209 2.26 -32.35 -6.18
CA ASP A 209 1.22 -32.70 -7.14
C ASP A 209 -0.08 -31.96 -6.81
N GLY A 210 -0.51 -31.06 -7.71
CA GLY A 210 -1.80 -30.35 -7.62
C GLY A 210 -1.72 -28.88 -7.21
N GLU A 211 -0.53 -28.34 -6.89
CA GLU A 211 -0.34 -26.92 -6.62
C GLU A 211 -0.43 -26.06 -7.90
N PRO A 212 -0.90 -24.80 -7.80
CA PRO A 212 -0.96 -23.89 -8.95
C PRO A 212 0.43 -23.67 -9.56
N GLU A 213 0.48 -23.61 -10.89
CA GLU A 213 1.73 -23.31 -11.59
C GLU A 213 2.17 -21.86 -11.32
N LEU A 214 3.31 -21.72 -10.65
CA LEU A 214 3.96 -20.44 -10.39
C LEU A 214 5.01 -20.16 -11.46
N ILE A 215 5.11 -18.90 -11.89
CA ILE A 215 6.05 -18.48 -12.94
C ILE A 215 6.93 -17.35 -12.41
N PRO A 216 8.27 -17.41 -12.54
CA PRO A 216 9.13 -16.30 -12.18
C PRO A 216 8.84 -15.08 -13.08
N ILE A 217 8.61 -13.93 -12.45
CA ILE A 217 8.45 -12.64 -13.14
C ILE A 217 9.44 -11.63 -12.57
N ALA A 218 10.03 -10.81 -13.44
CA ALA A 218 10.84 -9.68 -13.01
C ALA A 218 9.93 -8.51 -12.62
N LEU A 219 10.27 -7.82 -11.54
CA LEU A 219 9.54 -6.65 -11.07
C LEU A 219 10.22 -5.36 -11.52
N THR A 220 9.43 -4.42 -12.02
CA THR A 220 9.87 -3.03 -12.13
C THR A 220 10.01 -2.40 -10.74
N ALA A 221 10.71 -1.27 -10.66
CA ALA A 221 10.85 -0.51 -9.41
C ALA A 221 9.50 -0.23 -8.72
N ARG A 222 8.49 0.16 -9.50
CA ARG A 222 7.17 0.49 -8.98
C ARG A 222 6.41 -0.74 -8.51
N GLU A 223 6.49 -1.85 -9.24
CA GLU A 223 5.87 -3.12 -8.85
C GLU A 223 6.52 -3.68 -7.58
N LEU A 224 7.85 -3.64 -7.46
CA LEU A 224 8.57 -4.03 -6.26
C LEU A 224 8.11 -3.23 -5.03
N LEU A 225 8.11 -1.89 -5.13
CA LEU A 225 7.66 -1.03 -4.03
C LEU A 225 6.17 -1.26 -3.70
N SER A 226 5.33 -1.53 -4.70
CA SER A 226 3.93 -1.87 -4.50
C SER A 226 3.76 -3.23 -3.80
N CYS A 227 4.58 -4.23 -4.14
CA CYS A 227 4.57 -5.52 -3.47
C CYS A 227 4.99 -5.38 -2.00
N LEU A 228 6.11 -4.70 -1.73
CA LEU A 228 6.62 -4.48 -0.37
C LEU A 228 5.63 -3.70 0.51
N ALA A 229 4.86 -2.77 -0.08
CA ALA A 229 3.83 -2.04 0.66
C ALA A 229 2.63 -2.91 1.09
N ARG A 230 2.43 -4.06 0.43
CA ARG A 230 1.27 -4.95 0.63
C ARG A 230 1.51 -6.10 1.60
N VAL A 231 2.74 -6.29 2.03
CA VAL A 231 3.13 -7.43 2.87
C VAL A 231 3.47 -7.01 4.29
N ASP A 232 3.50 -8.02 5.15
CA ASP A 232 3.99 -7.98 6.51
C ASP A 232 5.34 -8.69 6.65
N VAL A 233 5.60 -9.65 5.77
CA VAL A 233 6.87 -10.38 5.65
C VAL A 233 7.37 -10.32 4.21
N ALA A 234 8.66 -10.01 4.02
CA ALA A 234 9.35 -10.18 2.75
C ALA A 234 10.40 -11.27 2.92
N ALA A 235 10.27 -12.37 2.18
CA ALA A 235 11.28 -13.42 2.12
C ALA A 235 12.22 -13.12 0.95
N ILE A 236 13.47 -12.75 1.24
CA ILE A 236 14.46 -12.40 0.22
C ILE A 236 15.52 -13.49 0.21
N ASP A 237 15.63 -14.23 -0.90
CA ASP A 237 16.55 -15.38 -1.04
C ASP A 237 16.54 -16.30 0.19
N LEU A 238 15.34 -16.71 0.63
CA LEU A 238 15.07 -17.59 1.78
C LEU A 238 15.26 -16.97 3.17
N LYS A 239 15.58 -15.67 3.26
CA LYS A 239 15.66 -14.95 4.52
C LYS A 239 14.40 -14.12 4.75
N ASP A 240 13.71 -14.38 5.85
CA ASP A 240 12.51 -13.63 6.23
C ASP A 240 12.83 -12.30 6.91
N PHE A 241 12.15 -11.25 6.46
CA PHE A 241 12.19 -9.92 7.06
C PHE A 241 10.79 -9.48 7.46
N ALA A 242 10.58 -9.18 8.74
CA ALA A 242 9.36 -8.52 9.21
C ALA A 242 9.34 -7.07 8.70
N VAL A 243 8.36 -6.72 7.87
CA VAL A 243 8.18 -5.35 7.36
C VAL A 243 7.06 -4.59 8.08
N SER A 244 6.31 -5.27 8.95
CA SER A 244 5.26 -4.68 9.78
C SER A 244 5.28 -5.24 11.19
N HIS A 245 4.52 -4.61 12.09
CA HIS A 245 4.28 -5.16 13.43
C HIS A 245 3.67 -6.57 13.37
N ARG A 246 2.77 -6.83 12.41
CA ARG A 246 2.15 -8.15 12.29
C ARG A 246 3.16 -9.20 11.81
N GLY A 247 4.03 -8.83 10.86
CA GLY A 247 5.13 -9.69 10.43
C GLY A 247 6.09 -10.00 11.57
N ARG A 248 6.40 -8.99 12.40
CA ARG A 248 7.23 -9.17 13.60
C ARG A 248 6.63 -10.20 14.56
N VAL A 249 5.33 -10.12 14.81
CA VAL A 249 4.60 -11.08 15.65
C VAL A 249 4.61 -12.47 15.01
N ALA A 250 4.32 -12.59 13.72
CA ALA A 250 4.26 -13.86 13.01
C ALA A 250 5.62 -14.59 12.97
N LEU A 251 6.71 -13.85 12.74
CA LEU A 251 8.06 -14.40 12.73
C LEU A 251 8.65 -14.60 14.15
N GLY A 252 8.00 -14.08 15.19
CA GLY A 252 8.51 -14.11 16.56
C GLY A 252 9.84 -13.36 16.72
N CYS A 253 10.08 -12.32 15.92
CA CYS A 253 11.30 -11.51 15.98
C CYS A 253 11.08 -10.21 16.80
N ASN A 254 12.18 -9.53 17.14
CA ASN A 254 12.11 -8.28 17.92
C ASN A 254 12.08 -7.02 17.05
N ASP A 255 12.56 -7.12 15.81
CA ASP A 255 12.79 -5.97 14.95
C ASP A 255 11.88 -5.96 13.72
N ILE A 256 11.53 -4.75 13.27
CA ILE A 256 10.92 -4.50 11.96
C ILE A 256 12.05 -3.99 11.05
N ALA A 257 12.23 -4.62 9.90
CA ALA A 257 13.26 -4.27 8.94
C ALA A 257 13.07 -2.83 8.44
N ALA A 258 14.14 -2.04 8.50
CA ALA A 258 14.16 -0.70 7.93
C ALA A 258 14.13 -0.76 6.40
N SER A 259 13.69 0.34 5.77
CA SER A 259 13.62 0.40 4.30
C SER A 259 14.99 0.22 3.64
N ALA A 260 16.05 0.78 4.25
CA ALA A 260 17.42 0.60 3.78
C ALA A 260 17.87 -0.87 3.83
N THR A 261 17.62 -1.56 4.94
CA THR A 261 17.98 -2.98 5.14
C THR A 261 17.37 -3.89 4.08
N LEU A 262 16.08 -3.68 3.75
CA LEU A 262 15.40 -4.44 2.70
C LEU A 262 16.00 -4.18 1.32
N LEU A 263 16.29 -2.93 0.99
CA LEU A 263 16.90 -2.58 -0.29
C LEU A 263 18.34 -3.11 -0.41
N GLU A 264 19.09 -3.16 0.68
CA GLU A 264 20.44 -3.76 0.71
C GLU A 264 20.39 -5.28 0.52
N ALA A 265 19.46 -5.97 1.18
CA ALA A 265 19.22 -7.39 0.98
C ALA A 265 18.87 -7.71 -0.49
N LEU A 266 17.96 -6.92 -1.08
CA LEU A 266 17.59 -7.05 -2.50
C LEU A 266 18.71 -6.68 -3.48
N ALA A 267 19.72 -5.93 -3.03
CA ALA A 267 20.94 -5.67 -3.80
C ALA A 267 21.96 -6.81 -3.70
N GLY A 268 21.64 -7.92 -3.03
CA GLY A 268 22.56 -9.04 -2.78
C GLY A 268 23.67 -8.70 -1.79
N LYS A 269 23.54 -7.61 -1.04
CA LYS A 269 24.47 -7.28 0.04
C LYS A 269 24.03 -8.02 1.29
N ALA A 270 24.99 -8.58 2.03
CA ALA A 270 24.70 -9.24 3.29
C ALA A 270 24.03 -8.25 4.26
N ALA A 271 22.76 -8.51 4.59
CA ALA A 271 21.96 -7.77 5.56
C ALA A 271 22.05 -8.37 6.96
#